data_AF-A0A259DWN3-F1
#
_entry.id   AF-A0A259DWN3-F1
#
_cell.length_a   1.000
_cell.length_b   1.000
_cell.length_c   1.000
_cell.angle_alpha   90.00
_cell.angle_beta   90.00
_cell.angle_gamma   90.00
#
_symmetry.space_group_name_H-M   'P 1'
#
loop_
_entity.id
_entity.type
_entity.pdbx_description
1 polymer ?
#
loop_
_entity_poly.entity_id
_entity_poly.type
_entity_poly.pdbx_seq_one_letter_code
_entity_poly.pdbx_strand_id
1 'polypeptide(L)'
;MMGNGIPFEDWLLAAGNPADSGLHFVGAFDRRITFYSQQVRALRLAHALSRPGRLKPADNIAVVGAGAAGVTAALGLALLGNDVTLYDPAASILQLQSASPRLLHPHIYEWPRLGSLDVHAGLPVLDWSANHGGAVCTRLKADFDAAETRLQNLTFKPGHILTSLDRAGTRWRLGLSIAWGGTVGTGLFITTG
;
A
#
# COMPACT_ATOMS: atom_id res chain seq x y z
N MET A 1 -6.85 29.21 -0.71
CA MET A 1 -5.94 28.89 -1.84
C MET A 1 -6.13 27.41 -2.13
N MET A 2 -6.89 27.05 -3.17
CA MET A 2 -7.21 25.65 -3.48
C MET A 2 -5.93 24.93 -3.92
N GLY A 3 -5.59 23.82 -3.26
CA GLY A 3 -4.40 23.05 -3.60
C GLY A 3 -4.55 22.45 -4.99
N ASN A 4 -3.61 22.75 -5.89
CA ASN A 4 -3.45 22.08 -7.19
C ASN A 4 -2.98 20.63 -6.96
N GLY A 5 -3.84 19.78 -6.39
CA GLY A 5 -3.72 18.34 -6.52
C GLY A 5 -3.99 17.95 -7.97
N ILE A 6 -3.27 16.97 -8.49
CA ILE A 6 -3.62 16.35 -9.76
C ILE A 6 -5.09 15.87 -9.71
N PRO A 7 -5.91 16.18 -10.73
CA PRO A 7 -7.25 15.65 -10.90
C PRO A 7 -7.34 14.14 -10.61
N PHE A 8 -8.48 13.68 -10.11
CA PHE A 8 -8.64 12.28 -9.69
C PHE A 8 -8.35 11.27 -10.80
N GLU A 9 -8.78 11.56 -12.03
CA GLU A 9 -8.51 10.71 -13.19
C GLU A 9 -7.00 10.61 -13.48
N ASP A 10 -6.23 11.65 -13.16
CA ASP A 10 -4.78 11.65 -13.36
C ASP A 10 -4.07 10.69 -12.41
N TRP A 11 -4.63 10.41 -11.21
CA TRP A 11 -4.09 9.37 -10.32
C TRP A 11 -4.29 7.97 -10.88
N LEU A 12 -5.45 7.71 -11.50
CA LEU A 12 -5.71 6.44 -12.15
C LEU A 12 -4.85 6.27 -13.40
N LEU A 13 -4.63 7.33 -14.17
CA LEU A 13 -3.72 7.32 -15.32
C LEU A 13 -2.26 7.12 -14.89
N ALA A 14 -1.83 7.76 -13.79
CA ALA A 14 -0.46 7.66 -13.31
C ALA A 14 -0.14 6.32 -12.63
N ALA A 15 -1.13 5.70 -12.00
CA ALA A 15 -0.98 4.42 -11.31
C ALA A 15 -1.37 3.22 -12.18
N GLY A 16 -2.35 3.36 -13.05
CA GLY A 16 -2.89 2.27 -13.86
C GLY A 16 -1.96 1.83 -14.97
N ASN A 17 -2.04 0.55 -15.32
CA ASN A 17 -1.51 0.08 -16.60
C ASN A 17 -2.44 0.59 -17.72
N PRO A 18 -1.95 1.38 -18.71
CA PRO A 18 -2.78 1.85 -19.81
C PRO A 18 -3.43 0.71 -20.62
N ALA A 19 -2.82 -0.47 -20.59
CA ALA A 19 -3.34 -1.67 -21.26
C ALA A 19 -4.35 -2.46 -20.40
N ASP A 20 -4.46 -2.21 -19.09
CA ASP A 20 -5.34 -2.96 -18.20
C ASP A 20 -5.81 -2.18 -16.96
N SER A 21 -7.13 -2.02 -16.84
CA SER A 21 -7.77 -1.24 -15.76
C SER A 21 -7.75 -1.91 -14.38
N GLY A 22 -7.30 -3.16 -14.26
CA GLY A 22 -7.24 -3.91 -12.99
C GLY A 22 -5.83 -4.02 -12.40
N LEU A 23 -4.81 -3.46 -13.07
CA LEU A 23 -3.43 -3.46 -12.59
C LEU A 23 -2.97 -2.03 -12.29
N HIS A 24 -2.56 -1.80 -11.05
CA HIS A 24 -2.11 -0.50 -10.57
C HIS A 24 -0.76 -0.57 -9.86
N PHE A 25 0.05 0.46 -10.04
CA PHE A 25 1.35 0.65 -9.41
C PHE A 25 1.33 1.90 -8.53
N VAL A 26 1.79 1.78 -7.29
CA VAL A 26 1.92 2.93 -6.39
C VAL A 26 3.34 3.48 -6.48
N GLY A 27 3.51 4.60 -7.20
CA GLY A 27 4.78 5.36 -7.22
C GLY A 27 5.86 4.84 -8.18
N ALA A 28 5.51 4.09 -9.22
CA ALA A 28 6.47 3.50 -10.17
C ALA A 28 7.37 4.52 -10.91
N PHE A 29 6.97 5.78 -11.01
CA PHE A 29 7.67 6.80 -11.81
C PHE A 29 8.15 8.00 -10.98
N ASP A 30 8.14 7.92 -9.66
CA ASP A 30 8.47 9.05 -8.80
C ASP A 30 9.98 9.15 -8.48
N ARG A 31 10.54 10.34 -8.68
CA ARG A 31 11.98 10.62 -8.43
C ARG A 31 12.31 11.02 -6.98
N ARG A 32 11.31 11.37 -6.17
CA ARG A 32 11.49 11.79 -4.75
C ARG A 32 10.42 11.15 -3.88
N ILE A 33 10.76 10.01 -3.30
CA ILE A 33 9.82 9.19 -2.54
C ILE A 33 10.18 9.23 -1.05
N THR A 34 9.51 10.11 -0.29
CA THR A 34 9.53 10.07 1.18
C THR A 34 8.57 9.00 1.71
N PHE A 35 8.80 8.53 2.94
CA PHE A 35 7.89 7.60 3.62
C PHE A 35 6.44 8.12 3.62
N TYR A 36 6.23 9.38 4.02
CA TYR A 36 4.93 10.04 4.03
C TYR A 36 4.29 10.08 2.63
N SER A 37 5.06 10.47 1.61
CA SER A 37 4.52 10.57 0.24
C SER A 37 4.11 9.21 -0.34
N GLN A 38 4.70 8.10 0.12
CA GLN A 38 4.23 6.76 -0.26
C GLN A 38 2.83 6.48 0.29
N GLN A 39 2.58 6.81 1.56
CA GLN A 39 1.28 6.62 2.20
C GLN A 39 0.21 7.51 1.57
N VAL A 40 0.52 8.78 1.32
CA VAL A 40 -0.41 9.71 0.65
C VAL A 40 -0.82 9.19 -0.73
N ARG A 41 0.14 8.70 -1.53
CA ARG A 41 -0.17 8.12 -2.85
C ARG A 41 -1.05 6.88 -2.75
N ALA A 42 -0.76 6.00 -1.79
CA ALA A 42 -1.56 4.80 -1.54
C ALA A 42 -3.01 5.16 -1.17
N LEU A 43 -3.22 6.12 -0.27
CA LEU A 43 -4.56 6.58 0.11
C LEU A 43 -5.30 7.25 -1.06
N ARG A 44 -4.60 8.03 -1.87
CA ARG A 44 -5.19 8.66 -3.07
C ARG A 44 -5.62 7.60 -4.08
N LEU A 45 -4.82 6.56 -4.31
CA LEU A 45 -5.20 5.45 -5.17
C LEU A 45 -6.42 4.71 -4.61
N ALA A 46 -6.41 4.34 -3.32
CA ALA A 46 -7.54 3.68 -2.69
C ALA A 46 -8.83 4.52 -2.82
N HIS A 47 -8.74 5.83 -2.59
CA HIS A 47 -9.87 6.74 -2.78
C HIS A 47 -10.33 6.81 -4.25
N ALA A 48 -9.42 6.87 -5.21
CA ALA A 48 -9.78 6.86 -6.63
C ALA A 48 -10.47 5.56 -7.05
N LEU A 49 -10.01 4.42 -6.54
CA LEU A 49 -10.60 3.10 -6.80
C LEU A 49 -11.95 2.89 -6.09
N SER A 50 -12.23 3.63 -5.01
CA SER A 50 -13.53 3.59 -4.32
C SER A 50 -14.68 4.24 -5.12
N ARG A 51 -14.37 4.92 -6.22
CA ARG A 51 -15.39 5.62 -7.02
C ARG A 51 -16.33 4.61 -7.70
N PRO A 52 -17.61 4.98 -7.90
CA PRO A 52 -18.58 4.11 -8.56
C PRO A 52 -18.06 3.57 -9.90
N GLY A 53 -18.24 2.27 -10.13
CA GLY A 53 -17.85 1.61 -11.38
C GLY A 53 -16.36 1.21 -11.47
N ARG A 54 -15.57 1.40 -10.40
CA ARG A 54 -14.16 0.98 -10.35
C ARG A 54 -13.98 -0.31 -9.55
N LEU A 55 -14.24 -0.26 -8.25
CA LEU A 55 -14.33 -1.43 -7.37
C LEU A 55 -15.75 -1.61 -6.87
N LYS A 56 -16.14 -2.88 -6.67
CA LYS A 56 -17.36 -3.25 -5.96
C LYS A 56 -17.01 -3.67 -4.53
N PRO A 57 -17.93 -3.52 -3.57
CA PRO A 57 -17.76 -4.13 -2.25
C PRO A 57 -17.45 -5.62 -2.37
N ALA A 58 -16.53 -6.10 -1.53
CA ALA A 58 -16.00 -7.47 -1.53
C ALA A 58 -15.22 -7.89 -2.80
N ASP A 59 -14.83 -6.94 -3.68
CA ASP A 59 -13.86 -7.25 -4.74
C ASP A 59 -12.57 -7.77 -4.09
N ASN A 60 -12.01 -8.84 -4.65
CA ASN A 60 -10.78 -9.43 -4.17
C ASN A 60 -9.56 -8.68 -4.72
N ILE A 61 -8.73 -8.16 -3.82
CA ILE A 61 -7.56 -7.33 -4.15
C ILE A 61 -6.29 -7.95 -3.58
N ALA A 62 -5.32 -8.18 -4.46
CA ALA A 62 -3.97 -8.53 -4.07
C ALA A 62 -3.09 -7.28 -4.05
N VAL A 63 -2.44 -7.00 -2.92
CA VAL A 63 -1.41 -5.98 -2.79
C VAL A 63 -0.06 -6.68 -2.67
N VAL A 64 0.91 -6.32 -3.48
CA VAL A 64 2.26 -6.91 -3.46
C VAL A 64 3.26 -5.86 -3.01
N GLY A 65 3.97 -6.15 -1.91
CA GLY A 65 4.95 -5.29 -1.26
C GLY A 65 4.41 -4.63 0.01
N ALA A 66 4.82 -5.09 1.18
CA ALA A 66 4.48 -4.57 2.51
C ALA A 66 5.39 -3.41 2.97
N GLY A 67 5.77 -2.54 2.04
CA GLY A 67 6.36 -1.23 2.36
C GLY A 67 5.31 -0.20 2.77
N ALA A 68 5.72 1.05 3.02
CA ALA A 68 4.82 2.11 3.48
C ALA A 68 3.59 2.31 2.57
N ALA A 69 3.81 2.28 1.24
CA ALA A 69 2.73 2.35 0.27
C ALA A 69 1.78 1.14 0.35
N GLY A 70 2.29 -0.08 0.30
CA GLY A 70 1.43 -1.27 0.20
C GLY A 70 0.67 -1.58 1.49
N VAL A 71 1.28 -1.38 2.66
CA VAL A 71 0.58 -1.47 3.95
C VAL A 71 -0.58 -0.48 4.02
N THR A 72 -0.33 0.76 3.56
CA THR A 72 -1.35 1.82 3.55
C THR A 72 -2.45 1.54 2.52
N ALA A 73 -2.10 1.06 1.33
CA ALA A 73 -3.06 0.70 0.30
C ALA A 73 -3.93 -0.47 0.77
N ALA A 74 -3.32 -1.49 1.36
CA ALA A 74 -4.03 -2.67 1.82
C ALA A 74 -5.06 -2.32 2.90
N LEU A 75 -4.65 -1.56 3.92
CA LEU A 75 -5.57 -1.11 4.97
C LEU A 75 -6.64 -0.17 4.43
N GLY A 76 -6.27 0.79 3.57
CA GLY A 76 -7.23 1.72 2.97
C GLY A 76 -8.31 1.03 2.16
N LEU A 77 -7.93 0.02 1.36
CA LEU A 77 -8.86 -0.76 0.53
C LEU A 77 -9.73 -1.70 1.37
N ALA A 78 -9.18 -2.29 2.44
CA ALA A 78 -9.97 -3.11 3.36
C ALA A 78 -11.02 -2.28 4.12
N LEU A 79 -10.67 -1.06 4.54
CA LEU A 79 -11.64 -0.13 5.16
C LEU A 79 -12.74 0.34 4.21
N LEU A 80 -12.51 0.28 2.90
CA LEU A 80 -13.52 0.51 1.87
C LEU A 80 -14.40 -0.71 1.59
N GLY A 81 -14.18 -1.84 2.30
CA GLY A 81 -15.00 -3.04 2.23
C GLY A 81 -14.57 -4.07 1.16
N ASN A 82 -13.33 -3.98 0.65
CA ASN A 82 -12.78 -4.97 -0.29
C ASN A 82 -12.09 -6.13 0.44
N ASP A 83 -12.00 -7.29 -0.18
CA ASP A 83 -11.27 -8.44 0.37
C ASP A 83 -9.80 -8.35 -0.01
N VAL A 84 -8.95 -7.94 0.93
CA VAL A 84 -7.56 -7.56 0.65
C VAL A 84 -6.58 -8.58 1.22
N THR A 85 -5.71 -9.10 0.35
CA THR A 85 -4.53 -9.85 0.76
C THR A 85 -3.25 -9.11 0.41
N LEU A 86 -2.42 -8.83 1.43
CA LEU A 86 -1.10 -8.21 1.30
C LEU A 86 -0.02 -9.31 1.27
N TYR A 87 0.83 -9.31 0.26
CA TYR A 87 1.95 -10.26 0.10
C TYR A 87 3.28 -9.53 0.19
N ASP A 88 4.26 -10.13 0.87
CA ASP A 88 5.65 -9.66 0.85
C ASP A 88 6.64 -10.82 1.10
N PRO A 89 7.85 -10.82 0.51
CA PRO A 89 8.91 -11.77 0.88
C PRO A 89 9.36 -11.68 2.34
N ALA A 90 9.27 -10.50 2.94
CA ALA A 90 9.62 -10.23 4.32
C ALA A 90 8.72 -10.98 5.30
N ALA A 91 9.27 -11.28 6.48
CA ALA A 91 8.51 -11.89 7.57
C ALA A 91 7.58 -10.88 8.28
N SER A 92 7.85 -9.59 8.14
CA SER A 92 7.05 -8.53 8.74
C SER A 92 6.88 -7.35 7.79
N ILE A 93 5.78 -6.62 7.94
CA ILE A 93 5.57 -5.37 7.21
C ILE A 93 6.64 -4.33 7.57
N LEU A 94 6.90 -3.36 6.69
CA LEU A 94 7.87 -2.27 6.90
C LEU A 94 9.29 -2.74 7.29
N GLN A 95 9.66 -3.97 6.91
CA GLN A 95 10.92 -4.60 7.37
C GLN A 95 12.15 -3.74 7.04
N LEU A 96 12.23 -3.19 5.82
CA LEU A 96 13.37 -2.38 5.38
C LEU A 96 13.57 -1.11 6.22
N GLN A 97 12.48 -0.52 6.73
CA GLN A 97 12.54 0.72 7.51
C GLN A 97 12.67 0.47 9.02
N SER A 98 12.40 -0.77 9.48
CA SER A 98 12.33 -1.11 10.91
C SER A 98 13.64 -0.94 11.69
N ALA A 99 14.80 -1.09 11.04
CA ALA A 99 16.11 -0.91 11.66
C ALA A 99 16.75 0.47 11.34
N SER A 100 16.03 1.37 10.69
CA SER A 100 16.59 2.64 10.23
C SER A 100 16.74 3.66 11.38
N PRO A 101 17.95 4.20 11.62
CA PRO A 101 18.14 5.30 12.58
C PRO A 101 17.73 6.65 11.99
N ARG A 102 17.38 6.72 10.71
CA ARG A 102 17.04 7.98 10.04
C ARG A 102 15.82 8.60 10.70
N LEU A 103 15.90 9.90 10.97
CA LEU A 103 14.74 10.69 11.35
C LEU A 103 13.77 10.75 10.17
N LEU A 104 12.56 10.24 10.36
CA LEU A 104 11.45 10.44 9.45
C LEU A 104 10.70 11.69 9.92
N HIS A 105 10.48 12.60 8.99
CA HIS A 105 9.64 13.77 9.22
C HIS A 105 8.68 13.89 8.03
N PRO A 106 7.37 14.00 8.26
CA PRO A 106 6.38 13.88 7.19
C PRO A 106 6.50 15.00 6.16
N HIS A 107 6.65 16.23 6.63
CA HIS A 107 6.58 17.43 5.78
C HIS A 107 7.91 18.15 5.55
N ILE A 108 9.05 17.62 6.02
CA ILE A 108 10.33 18.37 6.01
C ILE A 108 10.83 18.71 4.59
N TYR A 109 10.47 17.88 3.61
CA TYR A 109 10.80 18.12 2.20
C TYR A 109 10.02 19.27 1.58
N GLU A 110 9.00 19.80 2.27
CA GLU A 110 8.21 20.95 1.83
C GLU A 110 8.78 22.28 2.33
N TRP A 111 9.82 22.28 3.18
CA TRP A 111 10.48 23.50 3.62
C TRP A 111 10.98 24.30 2.39
N PRO A 112 10.69 25.62 2.27
CA PRO A 112 10.26 26.52 3.34
C PRO A 112 8.77 26.81 3.50
N ARG A 113 7.90 25.94 2.97
CA ARG A 113 6.45 26.16 3.02
C ARG A 113 5.93 26.16 4.46
N LEU A 114 4.95 27.03 4.74
CA LEU A 114 4.20 27.00 6.00
C LEU A 114 3.61 25.61 6.23
N GLY A 115 3.79 25.06 7.44
CA GLY A 115 3.36 23.71 7.81
C GLY A 115 4.43 22.62 7.61
N SER A 116 5.56 22.91 6.95
CA SER A 116 6.60 21.89 6.73
C SER A 116 7.31 21.41 8.00
N LEU A 117 7.15 22.15 9.10
CA LEU A 117 7.66 21.82 10.44
C LEU A 117 6.61 21.12 11.32
N ASP A 118 5.40 20.86 10.79
CA ASP A 118 4.43 20.04 11.50
C ASP A 118 5.00 18.63 11.64
N VAL A 119 5.06 18.16 12.87
CA VAL A 119 5.62 16.86 13.20
C VAL A 119 4.60 15.74 12.95
N HIS A 120 3.31 16.04 12.84
CA HIS A 120 2.26 15.05 12.63
C HIS A 120 2.04 14.79 11.14
N ALA A 121 1.97 13.53 10.74
CA ALA A 121 1.68 13.17 9.34
C ALA A 121 0.24 13.53 8.95
N GLY A 122 -0.71 13.45 9.88
CA GLY A 122 -2.11 13.85 9.66
C GLY A 122 -2.85 12.90 8.74
N LEU A 123 -2.44 11.62 8.70
CA LEU A 123 -3.06 10.60 7.87
C LEU A 123 -4.32 10.05 8.54
N PRO A 124 -5.38 9.70 7.78
CA PRO A 124 -6.61 9.13 8.35
C PRO A 124 -6.41 7.73 8.93
N VAL A 125 -5.35 7.03 8.49
CA VAL A 125 -4.95 5.70 8.96
C VAL A 125 -3.43 5.60 8.92
N LEU A 126 -2.86 4.75 9.77
CA LEU A 126 -1.40 4.58 9.89
C LEU A 126 -0.70 5.92 10.07
N ASP A 127 -1.26 6.73 10.97
CA ASP A 127 -0.73 8.05 11.30
C ASP A 127 0.48 7.93 12.21
N TRP A 128 1.36 8.91 12.16
CA TRP A 128 2.59 8.93 12.94
C TRP A 128 3.12 10.34 13.08
N SER A 129 4.09 10.52 13.97
CA SER A 129 4.76 11.80 14.20
C SER A 129 6.26 11.67 13.99
N ALA A 130 6.92 12.78 13.65
CA ALA A 130 8.33 12.82 13.32
C ALA A 130 9.18 12.13 14.41
N ASN A 131 9.88 11.07 14.00
CA ASN A 131 10.64 10.21 14.90
C ASN A 131 11.64 9.36 14.10
N HIS A 132 12.51 8.60 14.77
CA HIS A 132 13.37 7.63 14.10
C HIS A 132 12.55 6.54 13.40
N GLY A 133 13.04 6.08 12.25
CA GLY A 133 12.37 5.09 11.40
C GLY A 133 11.89 3.86 12.17
N GLY A 134 12.73 3.29 13.05
CA GLY A 134 12.34 2.14 13.87
C GLY A 134 11.15 2.42 14.81
N ALA A 135 11.09 3.61 15.41
CA ALA A 135 9.98 3.99 16.29
C ALA A 135 8.68 4.19 15.50
N VAL A 136 8.76 4.87 14.35
CA VAL A 136 7.62 5.01 13.42
C VAL A 136 7.14 3.63 12.97
N CYS A 137 8.03 2.76 12.50
CA CYS A 137 7.67 1.41 12.06
C CYS A 137 7.05 0.57 13.18
N THR A 138 7.57 0.66 14.41
CA THR A 138 7.00 -0.07 15.56
C THR A 138 5.56 0.35 15.81
N ARG A 139 5.27 1.66 15.77
CA ARG A 139 3.92 2.18 15.92
C ARG A 139 3.00 1.71 14.79
N LEU A 140 3.44 1.87 13.54
CA LEU A 140 2.63 1.51 12.38
C LEU A 140 2.37 0.00 12.27
N LYS A 141 3.31 -0.84 12.74
CA LYS A 141 3.11 -2.28 12.89
C LYS A 141 1.98 -2.58 13.87
N ALA A 142 2.03 -2.00 15.08
CA ALA A 142 0.98 -2.18 16.07
C ALA A 142 -0.39 -1.74 15.56
N ASP A 143 -0.46 -0.60 14.85
CA ASP A 143 -1.71 -0.10 14.26
C ASP A 143 -2.25 -1.04 13.16
N PHE A 144 -1.36 -1.61 12.33
CA PHE A 144 -1.74 -2.58 11.30
C PHE A 144 -2.20 -3.92 11.90
N ASP A 145 -1.45 -4.47 12.87
CA ASP A 145 -1.80 -5.73 13.54
C ASP A 145 -3.16 -5.63 14.24
N ALA A 146 -3.44 -4.48 14.87
CA ALA A 146 -4.75 -4.19 15.47
C ALA A 146 -5.85 -4.09 14.41
N ALA A 147 -5.54 -3.55 13.22
CA ALA A 147 -6.49 -3.49 12.12
C ALA A 147 -6.75 -4.87 11.50
N GLU A 148 -5.72 -5.68 11.26
CA GLU A 148 -5.85 -7.05 10.77
C GLU A 148 -6.68 -7.92 11.72
N THR A 149 -6.49 -7.77 13.04
CA THR A 149 -7.31 -8.47 14.04
C THR A 149 -8.79 -8.04 13.99
N ARG A 150 -9.06 -6.76 13.68
CA ARG A 150 -10.41 -6.19 13.68
C ARG A 150 -11.14 -6.36 12.35
N LEU A 151 -10.43 -6.37 11.24
CA LEU A 151 -10.96 -6.41 9.89
C LEU A 151 -10.84 -7.83 9.33
N GLN A 152 -11.97 -8.52 9.19
CA GLN A 152 -12.01 -9.90 8.67
C GLN A 152 -11.61 -10.01 7.19
N ASN A 153 -11.58 -8.88 6.48
CA ASN A 153 -11.29 -8.74 5.05
C ASN A 153 -9.87 -8.21 4.78
N LEU A 154 -8.98 -8.23 5.77
CA LEU A 154 -7.57 -7.87 5.61
C LEU A 154 -6.70 -9.05 6.06
N THR A 155 -5.76 -9.46 5.23
CA THR A 155 -4.82 -10.54 5.58
C THR A 155 -3.43 -10.24 5.06
N PHE A 156 -2.42 -10.37 5.91
CA PHE A 156 -1.02 -10.34 5.53
C PHE A 156 -0.45 -11.76 5.36
N LYS A 157 0.17 -12.01 4.20
CA LYS A 157 0.85 -13.26 3.86
C LYS A 157 2.36 -13.00 3.70
N PRO A 158 3.14 -13.13 4.78
CA PRO A 158 4.60 -12.99 4.73
C PRO A 158 5.25 -14.14 3.95
N GLY A 159 6.50 -13.95 3.54
CA GLY A 159 7.30 -14.97 2.86
C GLY A 159 6.86 -15.30 1.44
N HIS A 160 5.95 -14.54 0.83
CA HIS A 160 5.45 -14.79 -0.53
C HIS A 160 6.11 -13.86 -1.55
N ILE A 161 6.74 -14.44 -2.56
CA ILE A 161 7.41 -13.72 -3.65
C ILE A 161 6.53 -13.81 -4.90
N LEU A 162 6.24 -12.67 -5.52
CA LEU A 162 5.59 -12.63 -6.83
C LEU A 162 6.57 -13.09 -7.92
N THR A 163 6.22 -14.15 -8.63
CA THR A 163 7.03 -14.74 -9.72
C THR A 163 6.40 -14.57 -11.09
N SER A 164 5.07 -14.53 -11.18
CA SER A 164 4.36 -14.26 -12.43
C SER A 164 3.08 -13.48 -12.18
N LEU A 165 2.62 -12.80 -13.24
CA LEU A 165 1.36 -12.11 -13.26
C LEU A 165 0.69 -12.42 -14.61
N ASP A 166 -0.35 -13.23 -14.56
CA ASP A 166 -1.03 -13.77 -15.74
C ASP A 166 -2.46 -13.25 -15.82
N ARG A 167 -2.90 -12.86 -17.01
CA ARG A 167 -4.28 -12.40 -17.22
C ARG A 167 -5.21 -13.59 -17.41
N ALA A 168 -6.29 -13.63 -16.62
CA ALA A 168 -7.32 -14.65 -16.68
C ALA A 168 -8.70 -14.00 -16.88
N GLY A 169 -9.01 -13.62 -18.12
CA GLY A 169 -10.23 -12.88 -18.45
C GLY A 169 -10.18 -11.44 -17.94
N THR A 170 -11.12 -11.07 -17.07
CA THR A 170 -11.16 -9.75 -16.39
C THR A 170 -10.34 -9.71 -15.09
N ARG A 171 -9.64 -10.80 -14.75
CA ARG A 171 -8.94 -10.99 -13.48
C ARG A 171 -7.45 -11.18 -13.69
N TRP A 172 -6.71 -10.92 -12.63
CA TRP A 172 -5.29 -11.20 -12.55
C TRP A 172 -5.04 -12.44 -11.70
N ARG A 173 -4.09 -13.24 -12.17
CA ARG A 173 -3.59 -14.43 -11.51
C ARG A 173 -2.16 -14.15 -11.09
N LEU A 174 -1.91 -14.28 -9.80
CA LEU A 174 -0.57 -14.12 -9.24
C LEU A 174 0.06 -15.51 -9.14
N GLY A 175 1.24 -15.69 -9.75
CA GLY A 175 2.14 -16.79 -9.43
C GLY A 175 2.99 -16.38 -8.23
N LEU A 176 2.88 -17.12 -7.13
CA LEU A 176 3.64 -16.87 -5.91
C LEU A 176 4.54 -18.07 -5.58
N SER A 177 5.73 -17.79 -5.03
CA SER A 177 6.60 -18.77 -4.39
C SER A 177 6.85 -18.42 -2.92
N ILE A 178 7.17 -19.41 -2.10
CA ILE A 178 7.43 -19.23 -0.66
C ILE A 178 8.94 -19.19 -0.42
N ALA A 179 9.40 -18.16 0.29
CA ALA A 179 10.83 -17.91 0.51
C ALA A 179 11.54 -18.93 1.42
N TRP A 180 10.79 -19.75 2.18
CA TRP A 180 11.34 -20.76 3.11
C TRP A 180 10.55 -22.06 3.03
N GLY A 181 11.14 -23.08 2.39
CA GLY A 181 10.60 -24.43 2.32
C GLY A 181 10.68 -25.00 0.92
N GLY A 182 11.59 -25.95 0.72
CA GLY A 182 11.80 -26.66 -0.54
C GLY A 182 10.54 -27.42 -0.96
N THR A 183 9.66 -26.75 -1.68
CA THR A 183 8.77 -27.25 -2.74
C THR A 183 8.21 -25.98 -3.36
N VAL A 184 8.45 -25.75 -4.64
CA VAL A 184 7.83 -24.66 -5.42
C VAL A 184 6.34 -25.00 -5.54
N GLY A 185 5.58 -24.72 -4.49
CA GLY A 185 4.12 -24.69 -4.56
C GLY A 185 3.76 -23.41 -5.28
N THR A 186 3.39 -23.52 -6.55
CA THR A 186 2.73 -22.43 -7.27
C THR A 186 1.39 -22.16 -6.59
N GLY A 187 1.38 -21.18 -5.69
CA GLY A 187 0.14 -20.68 -5.09
C GLY A 187 -0.65 -19.94 -6.15
N LEU A 188 -1.61 -20.62 -6.78
CA LEU A 188 -2.55 -20.01 -7.72
C LEU A 188 -3.63 -19.25 -6.93
N PHE A 189 -3.52 -17.93 -6.84
CA PHE A 189 -4.57 -17.10 -6.26
C PHE A 189 -5.38 -16.43 -7.37
N ILE A 190 -6.67 -16.77 -7.41
CA ILE A 190 -7.68 -16.18 -8.29
C ILE A 190 -8.46 -15.19 -7.42
N THR A 191 -8.44 -13.90 -7.75
CA THR A 191 -9.36 -12.95 -7.12
C THR A 191 -10.78 -13.24 -7.64
N THR A 192 -11.76 -13.48 -6.77
CA THR A 192 -13.12 -13.87 -7.16
C THR A 192 -14.19 -12.93 -6.61
N GLY A 193 -15.21 -12.65 -7.40
CA GLY A 193 -16.41 -11.91 -6.97
C GLY A 193 -16.30 -10.45 -7.32
#